data_AF-A0A1Z9QS43-F1
#
_entry.id   AF-A0A1Z9QS43-F1
#
_cell.length_a   1.000
_cell.length_b   1.000
_cell.length_c   1.000
_cell.angle_alpha   90.00
_cell.angle_beta   90.00
_cell.angle_gamma   90.00
#
_symmetry.space_group_name_H-M   'P 1'
#
loop_
_entity.id
_entity.type
_entity.pdbx_description
1 polymer ?
#
loop_
_entity_poly.entity_id
_entity_poly.type
_entity_poly.pdbx_seq_one_letter_code
_entity_poly.pdbx_strand_id
1 'polypeptide(L)'
;MSRKFIFRIMFISIFFSVVLNLHLNLEINSLASELESLNYEIINLEREKQSVEILYLEKYSIQNIDLLSKNNSYTRLDIQQTNKDLQAPYKSQSNNGDEVTVLGFGK
;
A
#
# COMPACT_ATOMS: atom_id res chain seq x y z
N MET A 1 65.70 -13.49 -2.53
CA MET A 1 64.73 -13.37 -1.41
C MET A 1 64.95 -14.53 -0.45
N SER A 2 65.04 -14.31 0.87
CA SER A 2 65.30 -15.42 1.80
C SER A 2 64.08 -16.36 1.85
N ARG A 3 64.29 -17.68 1.89
CA ARG A 3 63.19 -18.67 1.96
C ARG A 3 62.21 -18.39 3.11
N LYS A 4 62.72 -17.84 4.22
CA LYS A 4 61.92 -17.40 5.39
C LYS A 4 60.89 -16.31 5.04
N PHE A 5 61.22 -15.41 4.11
CA PHE A 5 60.33 -14.33 3.68
C PHE A 5 59.16 -14.88 2.85
N ILE A 6 59.44 -15.85 1.96
CA ILE A 6 58.43 -16.52 1.14
C ILE A 6 57.43 -17.29 2.03
N PHE A 7 57.92 -18.04 3.02
CA PHE A 7 57.05 -18.75 3.97
C PHE A 7 56.16 -17.81 4.78
N ARG A 8 56.66 -16.63 5.18
CA ARG A 8 55.85 -15.61 5.88
C ARG A 8 54.73 -15.07 5.01
N ILE A 9 55.01 -14.76 3.74
CA ILE A 9 53.99 -14.27 2.80
C ILE A 9 52.92 -15.33 2.56
N MET A 10 53.31 -16.59 2.34
CA MET A 10 52.36 -17.69 2.18
C MET A 10 51.47 -17.86 3.41
N PHE A 11 52.06 -17.81 4.61
CA PHE A 11 51.29 -17.89 5.86
C PHE A 11 50.27 -16.74 5.99
N ILE A 12 50.69 -15.51 5.73
CA ILE A 12 49.81 -14.33 5.76
C ILE A 12 48.69 -14.48 4.72
N SER A 13 49.00 -14.94 3.51
CA SER A 13 48.00 -15.15 2.46
C SER A 13 46.95 -16.18 2.85
N ILE A 14 47.36 -17.32 3.42
CA ILE A 14 46.43 -18.36 3.91
C ILE A 14 45.59 -17.82 5.07
N PHE A 15 46.22 -17.11 6.00
CA PHE A 15 45.52 -16.50 7.14
C PHE A 15 44.44 -15.52 6.68
N PHE A 16 44.77 -14.60 5.78
CA PHE A 16 43.79 -13.66 5.21
C PHE A 16 42.70 -14.38 4.42
N SER A 17 43.02 -15.44 3.67
CA SER A 17 42.02 -16.23 2.95
C SER A 17 40.98 -16.82 3.91
N VAL A 18 41.42 -17.39 5.04
CA VAL A 18 40.50 -17.98 6.02
C VAL A 18 39.70 -16.89 6.75
N VAL A 19 40.35 -15.81 7.18
CA VAL A 19 39.68 -14.72 7.92
C VAL A 19 38.66 -14.00 7.05
N LEU A 20 38.99 -13.69 5.79
CA LEU A 20 38.06 -13.05 4.87
C LEU A 20 36.88 -13.96 4.55
N ASN A 21 37.10 -15.24 4.30
CA ASN A 21 36.00 -16.19 4.08
C ASN A 21 35.08 -16.26 5.30
N LEU A 22 35.63 -16.30 6.51
CA LEU A 22 34.81 -16.31 7.72
C LEU A 22 34.00 -15.01 7.86
N HIS A 23 34.63 -13.86 7.64
CA HIS A 23 33.97 -12.56 7.72
C HIS A 23 32.82 -12.44 6.72
N LEU A 24 33.08 -12.78 5.45
CA LEU A 24 32.06 -12.74 4.40
C LEU A 24 30.92 -13.72 4.67
N ASN A 25 31.20 -14.92 5.18
CA ASN A 25 30.14 -15.88 5.53
C ASN A 25 29.24 -15.35 6.65
N LEU A 26 29.81 -14.69 7.67
CA LEU A 26 29.01 -14.08 8.73
C LEU A 26 28.15 -12.93 8.21
N GLU A 27 28.69 -12.09 7.35
CA GLU A 27 27.98 -10.96 6.75
C GLU A 27 26.84 -11.44 5.82
N ILE A 28 27.11 -12.45 4.98
CA ILE A 28 26.08 -13.10 4.15
C ILE A 28 24.96 -13.67 5.00
N ASN A 29 25.29 -14.37 6.10
CA ASN A 29 24.28 -14.94 6.98
C ASN A 29 23.43 -13.86 7.67
N SER A 30 24.05 -12.76 8.09
CA SER A 30 23.34 -11.62 8.67
C SER A 30 22.37 -11.02 7.66
N LEU A 31 22.86 -10.71 6.45
CA LEU A 31 22.05 -10.15 5.37
C LEU A 31 20.93 -11.09 4.93
N ALA A 32 21.18 -12.40 4.88
CA ALA A 32 20.17 -13.40 4.57
C ALA A 32 19.05 -13.42 5.63
N SER A 33 19.41 -13.33 6.92
CA SER A 33 18.44 -13.25 8.01
C SER A 33 17.61 -11.96 7.97
N GLU A 34 18.23 -10.83 7.66
CA GLU A 34 17.51 -9.55 7.49
C GLU A 34 16.55 -9.60 6.31
N LEU A 35 16.98 -10.20 5.19
CA LEU A 35 16.16 -10.38 4.00
C LEU A 35 14.97 -11.31 4.27
N GLU A 36 15.16 -12.37 5.04
CA GLU A 36 14.09 -13.28 5.46
C GLU A 36 13.04 -12.54 6.31
N SER A 37 13.50 -11.74 7.28
CA SER A 37 12.62 -10.92 8.12
C SER A 37 11.80 -9.93 7.27
N LEU A 38 12.46 -9.26 6.32
CA LEU A 38 11.80 -8.30 5.42
C LEU A 38 10.76 -8.98 4.53
N ASN A 39 11.07 -10.17 3.99
CA ASN A 39 10.11 -10.94 3.21
C ASN A 39 8.89 -11.34 4.03
N TYR A 40 9.07 -11.72 5.30
CA TYR A 40 7.95 -12.03 6.19
C TYR A 40 7.07 -10.80 6.45
N GLU A 41 7.68 -9.63 6.64
CA GLU A 41 6.94 -8.37 6.79
C GLU A 41 6.14 -8.02 5.53
N ILE A 42 6.74 -8.14 4.34
CA ILE A 42 6.06 -7.90 3.06
C ILE A 42 4.85 -8.82 2.91
N ILE A 43 5.00 -10.12 3.22
CA ILE A 43 3.90 -11.09 3.13
C ILE A 43 2.78 -10.71 4.10
N ASN A 44 3.09 -10.29 5.32
CA ASN A 44 2.06 -9.87 6.29
C ASN A 44 1.34 -8.60 5.83
N LEU A 45 2.06 -7.61 5.33
CA LEU A 45 1.45 -6.38 4.79
C LEU A 45 0.54 -6.67 3.60
N GLU A 46 0.93 -7.60 2.73
CA GLU A 46 0.09 -8.01 1.61
C GLU A 46 -1.19 -8.72 2.08
N ARG A 47 -1.10 -9.57 3.10
CA ARG A 47 -2.26 -10.21 3.73
C ARG A 47 -3.19 -9.19 4.40
N GLU A 48 -2.63 -8.22 5.11
CA GLU A 48 -3.42 -7.14 5.74
C GLU A 48 -4.13 -6.30 4.69
N LYS A 49 -3.43 -5.91 3.62
CA LYS A 49 -4.02 -5.18 2.49
C LYS A 49 -5.21 -5.95 1.89
N GLN A 50 -5.04 -7.24 1.61
CA GLN A 50 -6.13 -8.07 1.07
C GLN A 50 -7.30 -8.16 2.04
N SER A 51 -7.05 -8.31 3.34
CA SER A 51 -8.09 -8.33 4.37
C SER A 51 -8.90 -7.02 4.41
N VAL A 52 -8.21 -5.88 4.38
CA VAL A 52 -8.84 -4.54 4.34
C VAL A 52 -9.65 -4.35 3.06
N GLU A 53 -9.14 -4.80 1.91
CA GLU A 53 -9.84 -4.72 0.63
C GLU A 53 -11.13 -5.57 0.65
N ILE A 54 -11.06 -6.79 1.17
CA ILE A 54 -12.24 -7.65 1.34
C ILE A 54 -13.26 -6.97 2.26
N LEU A 55 -12.84 -6.45 3.41
CA LEU A 55 -13.73 -5.77 4.35
C LEU A 55 -14.37 -4.51 3.74
N TYR A 56 -13.62 -3.76 2.93
CA TYR A 56 -14.14 -2.64 2.18
C TYR A 56 -15.18 -3.09 1.15
N LEU A 57 -14.87 -4.11 0.36
CA LEU A 57 -15.79 -4.67 -0.63
C LEU A 57 -17.05 -5.21 0.02
N GLU A 58 -16.94 -5.92 1.14
CA GLU A 58 -18.09 -6.38 1.91
C GLU A 58 -18.93 -5.17 2.33
N LYS A 59 -18.35 -4.21 3.02
CA LYS A 59 -19.09 -3.06 3.58
C LYS A 59 -19.77 -2.19 2.52
N TYR A 60 -19.11 -1.96 1.38
CA TYR A 60 -19.57 -1.05 0.33
C TYR A 60 -20.06 -1.75 -0.94
N SER A 61 -20.22 -3.07 -0.91
CA SER A 61 -20.86 -3.78 -2.01
C SER A 61 -22.30 -3.30 -2.17
N ILE A 62 -22.75 -3.25 -3.43
CA ILE A 62 -24.12 -2.84 -3.78
C ILE A 62 -25.15 -3.73 -3.06
N GLN A 63 -24.83 -5.01 -2.86
CA GLN A 63 -25.67 -5.96 -2.12
C GLN A 63 -25.82 -5.57 -0.64
N ASN A 64 -24.73 -5.19 0.03
CA ASN A 64 -24.81 -4.74 1.42
C ASN A 64 -25.43 -3.35 1.55
N ILE A 65 -25.23 -2.45 0.59
CA ILE A 65 -25.93 -1.17 0.56
C ILE A 65 -27.45 -1.37 0.39
N ASP A 66 -27.88 -2.32 -0.45
CA ASP A 66 -29.30 -2.66 -0.62
C ASP A 66 -29.89 -3.28 0.67
N LEU A 67 -29.13 -4.14 1.36
CA LEU A 67 -29.52 -4.69 2.67
C LEU A 67 -29.60 -3.61 3.75
N LEU A 68 -28.61 -2.71 3.84
CA LEU A 68 -28.62 -1.56 4.74
C LEU A 68 -29.78 -0.60 4.45
N SER A 69 -30.09 -0.39 3.17
CA SER A 69 -31.24 0.40 2.72
C SER A 69 -32.53 -0.22 3.25
N LYS A 70 -32.74 -1.52 3.05
CA LYS A 70 -33.92 -2.25 3.52
C LYS A 70 -34.05 -2.22 5.05
N ASN A 71 -32.96 -2.44 5.79
CA ASN A 71 -32.97 -2.40 7.26
C ASN A 71 -33.31 -1.02 7.83
N ASN A 72 -32.89 0.05 7.16
CA ASN A 72 -33.17 1.43 7.58
C ASN A 72 -34.43 2.02 6.92
N SER A 73 -35.25 1.19 6.27
CA SER A 73 -36.48 1.62 5.56
C SER A 73 -36.25 2.62 4.42
N TYR A 74 -35.04 2.67 3.86
CA TYR A 74 -34.74 3.45 2.67
C TYR A 74 -35.19 2.69 1.43
N THR A 75 -35.93 3.36 0.56
CA THR A 75 -36.34 2.84 -0.75
C THR A 75 -35.33 3.26 -1.80
N ARG A 76 -34.84 2.28 -2.59
CA ARG A 76 -34.01 2.56 -3.76
C ARG A 76 -34.83 3.41 -4.74
N LEU A 77 -34.40 4.65 -4.97
CA LEU A 77 -34.97 5.49 -6.01
C LEU A 77 -34.57 4.87 -7.36
N ASP A 78 -35.55 4.33 -8.07
CA ASP A 78 -35.35 3.88 -9.44
C ASP A 78 -35.07 5.14 -10.26
N ILE A 79 -33.89 5.24 -10.89
CA ILE A 79 -33.53 6.38 -11.74
C ILE A 79 -34.25 6.23 -13.08
N GLN A 80 -35.57 6.10 -13.01
CA GLN A 80 -36.44 6.28 -14.15
C GLN A 80 -36.82 7.74 -14.14
N GLN A 81 -36.57 8.42 -15.25
CA GLN A 81 -36.81 9.85 -15.49
C GLN A 81 -35.66 10.76 -15.08
N THR A 82 -34.83 11.04 -16.10
CA THR A 82 -34.19 12.33 -16.32
C THR A 82 -35.27 13.42 -16.31
N ASN A 83 -35.80 13.76 -15.15
CA ASN A 83 -36.74 14.87 -15.03
C ASN A 83 -35.91 16.15 -15.12
N LYS A 84 -35.92 16.77 -16.31
CA LYS A 84 -35.14 17.98 -16.63
C LYS A 84 -35.45 19.17 -15.73
N ASP A 85 -36.52 19.10 -14.92
CA ASP A 85 -37.03 20.21 -14.11
C ASP A 85 -36.87 20.01 -12.59
N LEU A 86 -36.16 18.97 -12.13
CA LEU A 86 -35.80 18.88 -10.72
C LEU A 86 -34.68 19.87 -10.41
N GLN A 87 -35.03 21.00 -9.78
CA GLN A 87 -34.04 21.88 -9.15
C GLN A 87 -33.20 21.05 -8.18
N ALA A 88 -31.89 21.03 -8.42
CA ALA A 88 -30.94 20.32 -7.57
C ALA A 88 -31.15 20.70 -6.09
N PRO A 89 -31.14 19.72 -5.16
CA PRO A 89 -31.50 19.95 -3.75
C PRO A 89 -30.54 20.87 -2.99
N TYR A 90 -29.47 21.36 -3.63
CA TYR A 90 -28.49 22.27 -3.07
C TYR A 90 -28.46 23.65 -3.71
N LYS A 91 -29.38 23.99 -4.62
CA LYS A 91 -29.49 25.37 -5.10
C LYS A 91 -30.27 26.17 -4.06
N SER A 92 -29.55 26.77 -3.11
CA SER A 92 -30.15 27.78 -2.24
C SER A 92 -30.83 28.82 -3.14
N GLN A 93 -32.08 29.15 -2.84
CA GLN A 93 -32.73 30.29 -3.49
C GLN A 93 -32.05 31.56 -2.99
N SER A 94 -30.96 31.93 -3.66
CA SER A 94 -30.43 33.29 -3.57
C SER A 94 -31.37 34.19 -4.37
N ASN A 95 -32.36 34.75 -3.68
CA ASN A 95 -33.01 35.95 -4.15
C ASN A 95 -31.96 37.07 -4.16
N ASN A 96 -31.83 37.71 -5.31
CA ASN A 96 -31.06 38.92 -5.60
C ASN A 96 -29.56 38.74 -5.90
N GLY A 97 -29.25 38.84 -7.19
CA GLY A 97 -28.32 39.88 -7.66
C GLY A 97 -26.83 39.59 -7.67
N ASP A 98 -26.32 38.58 -6.96
CA ASP A 98 -24.87 38.38 -6.87
C ASP A 98 -24.40 37.11 -7.61
N GLU A 99 -23.43 37.32 -8.49
CA GLU A 99 -22.80 36.34 -9.36
C GLU A 99 -22.11 35.25 -8.51
N VAL A 100 -22.74 34.07 -8.45
CA VAL A 100 -22.20 32.93 -7.70
C VAL A 100 -21.00 32.37 -8.47
N THR A 101 -19.81 32.71 -8.00
CA THR A 101 -18.56 32.13 -8.50
C THR A 101 -18.52 30.66 -8.09
N VAL A 102 -18.69 29.76 -9.06
CA VAL A 102 -18.61 28.32 -8.84
C VAL A 102 -17.14 27.95 -8.66
N LEU A 103 -16.75 27.52 -7.46
CA LEU A 103 -15.44 26.90 -7.20
C LEU A 103 -15.51 25.43 -7.62
N GLY A 104 -15.17 25.15 -8.86
CA GLY A 104 -15.05 23.80 -9.41
C GLY A 104 -14.29 23.82 -10.74
N PHE A 105 -13.49 22.78 -10.99
CA PHE A 105 -12.48 22.71 -12.05
C PHE A 105 -13.01 23.17 -13.41
N GLY A 106 -12.42 24.27 -13.90
CA GLY A 106 -12.54 24.69 -15.29
C GLY A 106 -11.93 23.66 -16.23
N LYS A 107 -12.30 23.79 -17.51
CA LYS A 107 -11.69 23.06 -18.63
C LYS A 107 -10.18 23.08 -18.61
#